data_AF-A0A6J2R8K4-F1
#
_entry.id   AF-A0A6J2R8K4-F1
#
_cell.length_a   1.000
_cell.length_b   1.000
_cell.length_c   1.000
_cell.angle_alpha   90.00
_cell.angle_beta   90.00
_cell.angle_gamma   90.00
#
_symmetry.space_group_name_H-M   'P 1'
#
loop_
_entity.id
_entity.type
_entity.pdbx_description
1 polymer ?
#
loop_
_entity_poly.entity_id
_entity_poly.type
_entity_poly.pdbx_seq_one_letter_code
_entity_poly.pdbx_strand_id
1 'polypeptide(L)'
;MANQLQQLVADRKDMVETVMEVFEHGAEMVASIAGDLFPIFAIAAPIVKLALDNVESKEAVFMKEQFQKVRDRLEGVSEEIQRINDEIKKSGLDAVYFPVEENITNQFRKYMDILNAKPKFREVKKKLFLDHFSKTGGDKNLITLYNSVTGENFSGESVLEITLNYEEKSRRPVEDFCARLKKLFCIGLIALLGHAALKGYDEEDALLKEWGEKMNTVQAKMNTVIEDCIISFPKQAEMDSRQLVRDESNLTHQQLADAIVEKLKKKYDWVGWSVRIFKSPSGLFANKKDYHCPTGKSRFQVPSSDEKLNVWVSYSSSPEPVDKNHIQQLIQSQKKVTVVSVAEVLFEKLPGACVVHTVKTSKDLACSWSFTDELYYWQEHKNFYVSVHSA
;
A
#
# COMPACT_ATOMS: atom_id res chain seq x y z
N MET A 1 7.76 40.74 -14.53
CA MET A 1 6.91 39.66 -13.99
C MET A 1 7.14 38.34 -14.74
N ALA A 2 6.93 38.26 -16.06
CA ALA A 2 7.13 37.03 -16.85
C ALA A 2 8.47 36.31 -16.60
N ASN A 3 9.61 37.02 -16.64
CA ASN A 3 10.93 36.41 -16.41
C ASN A 3 11.08 35.80 -15.00
N GLN A 4 10.46 36.40 -13.97
CA GLN A 4 10.50 35.87 -12.60
C GLN A 4 9.65 34.60 -12.48
N LEU A 5 8.47 34.57 -13.13
CA LEU A 5 7.62 33.39 -13.17
C LEU A 5 8.28 32.25 -13.95
N GLN A 6 8.96 32.55 -15.05
CA GLN A 6 9.75 31.56 -15.80
C GLN A 6 10.87 30.97 -14.95
N GLN A 7 11.61 31.80 -14.20
CA GLN A 7 12.65 31.32 -13.29
C GLN A 7 12.07 30.40 -12.21
N LEU A 8 10.96 30.78 -11.58
CA LEU A 8 10.30 29.97 -10.56
C LEU A 8 9.86 28.60 -11.13
N VAL A 9 9.30 28.58 -12.34
CA VAL A 9 8.93 27.34 -13.02
C VAL A 9 10.16 26.49 -13.33
N ALA A 10 11.26 27.09 -13.79
CA ALA A 10 12.52 26.41 -14.08
C ALA A 10 13.13 25.77 -12.82
N ASP A 11 13.19 26.51 -11.72
CA ASP A 11 13.78 26.07 -10.45
C ASP A 11 13.01 24.89 -9.82
N ARG A 12 11.74 24.69 -10.21
CA ARG A 12 10.88 23.61 -9.71
C ARG A 12 10.80 22.40 -10.65
N LYS A 13 11.40 22.46 -11.84
CA LYS A 13 11.27 21.45 -12.89
C LYS A 13 11.61 20.04 -12.43
N ASP A 14 12.82 19.82 -11.94
CA ASP A 14 13.33 18.48 -11.59
C ASP A 14 12.51 17.86 -10.45
N MET A 15 12.06 18.69 -9.51
CA MET A 15 11.23 18.27 -8.39
C MET A 15 9.82 17.89 -8.83
N VAL A 16 9.21 18.64 -9.77
CA VAL A 16 7.93 18.28 -10.36
C VAL A 16 8.04 17.00 -11.17
N GLU A 17 9.09 16.85 -11.97
CA GLU A 17 9.37 15.63 -12.75
C GLU A 17 9.44 14.41 -11.84
N THR A 18 10.21 14.49 -10.75
CA THR A 18 10.33 13.42 -9.76
C THR A 18 8.97 13.03 -9.18
N VAL A 19 8.16 14.01 -8.73
CA VAL A 19 6.83 13.71 -8.14
C VAL A 19 5.87 13.15 -9.21
N MET A 20 5.98 13.61 -10.46
CA MET A 20 5.16 13.13 -11.58
C MET A 20 5.48 11.69 -11.98
N GLU A 21 6.75 11.27 -11.96
CA GLU A 21 7.13 9.87 -12.14
C GLU A 21 6.45 8.96 -11.11
N VAL A 22 6.29 9.41 -9.86
CA VAL A 22 5.57 8.65 -8.82
C VAL A 22 4.11 8.46 -9.16
N PHE A 23 3.44 9.55 -9.59
CA PHE A 23 2.07 9.47 -10.08
C PHE A 23 1.96 8.55 -11.31
N GLU A 24 3.05 8.41 -12.07
CA GLU A 24 3.11 7.49 -13.20
C GLU A 24 3.22 6.01 -12.79
N HIS A 25 3.84 5.70 -11.66
CA HIS A 25 3.99 4.31 -11.19
C HIS A 25 2.86 3.85 -10.26
N GLY A 26 1.91 4.73 -9.91
CA GLY A 26 0.72 4.36 -9.14
C GLY A 26 1.06 3.80 -7.75
N ALA A 27 0.31 2.80 -7.30
CA ALA A 27 0.47 2.22 -5.96
C ALA A 27 1.79 1.48 -5.73
N GLU A 28 2.47 1.05 -6.79
CA GLU A 28 3.78 0.39 -6.71
C GLU A 28 4.84 1.29 -6.06
N MET A 29 4.65 2.62 -6.10
CA MET A 29 5.57 3.61 -5.52
C MET A 29 4.95 4.53 -4.46
N VAL A 30 3.69 4.30 -4.06
CA VAL A 30 3.01 5.16 -3.05
C VAL A 30 3.59 4.98 -1.65
N ALA A 31 4.13 3.79 -1.36
CA ALA A 31 4.84 3.51 -0.11
C ALA A 31 6.30 4.00 -0.11
N SER A 32 6.96 4.08 -1.28
CA SER A 32 8.37 4.48 -1.37
C SER A 32 8.58 5.98 -1.38
N ILE A 33 7.55 6.76 -1.74
CA ILE A 33 7.67 8.21 -1.84
C ILE A 33 6.68 8.87 -0.87
N ALA A 34 7.21 9.17 0.31
CA ALA A 34 6.80 10.24 1.22
C ALA A 34 6.95 11.63 0.56
N GLY A 35 6.67 11.74 -0.73
CA GLY A 35 6.93 12.90 -1.55
C GLY A 35 5.89 13.96 -1.27
N ASP A 36 6.40 15.09 -0.80
CA ASP A 36 5.66 16.33 -0.69
C ASP A 36 5.00 16.64 -2.05
N LEU A 37 3.68 16.80 -2.09
CA LEU A 37 2.94 17.22 -3.29
C LEU A 37 3.12 18.72 -3.58
N PHE A 38 3.66 19.45 -2.59
CA PHE A 38 3.89 20.89 -2.65
C PHE A 38 4.60 21.40 -3.91
N PRO A 39 5.65 20.73 -4.43
CA PRO A 39 6.29 21.09 -5.69
C PRO A 39 5.34 21.26 -6.87
N ILE A 40 4.35 20.36 -6.98
CA ILE A 40 3.45 20.30 -8.14
C ILE A 40 2.42 21.42 -8.10
N PHE A 41 1.80 21.67 -6.95
CA PHE A 41 0.76 22.69 -6.89
C PHE A 41 1.34 24.10 -6.75
N ALA A 42 2.55 24.27 -6.22
CA ALA A 42 3.24 25.57 -6.14
C ALA A 42 3.47 26.25 -7.51
N ILE A 43 3.53 25.48 -8.60
CA ILE A 43 3.70 26.00 -9.95
C ILE A 43 2.37 26.33 -10.66
N ALA A 44 1.21 25.97 -10.09
CA ALA A 44 -0.09 26.15 -10.73
C ALA A 44 -0.42 27.62 -11.02
N ALA A 45 -0.14 28.50 -10.07
CA ALA A 45 -0.35 29.94 -10.19
C ALA A 45 0.61 30.60 -11.21
N PRO A 46 1.94 30.37 -11.15
CA PRO A 46 2.88 30.84 -12.17
C PRO A 46 2.52 30.42 -13.59
N ILE A 47 2.15 29.15 -13.80
CA ILE A 47 1.87 28.62 -15.14
C ILE A 47 0.64 29.28 -15.76
N VAL A 48 -0.45 29.46 -14.99
CA VAL A 48 -1.66 30.05 -15.53
C VAL A 48 -1.48 31.55 -15.84
N LYS A 49 -0.68 32.26 -15.03
CA LYS A 49 -0.29 33.65 -15.31
C LYS A 49 0.52 33.75 -16.61
N LEU A 50 1.55 32.92 -16.78
CA LEU A 50 2.34 32.83 -18.02
C LEU A 50 1.48 32.51 -19.24
N ALA A 51 0.51 31.61 -19.10
CA ALA A 51 -0.43 31.29 -20.17
C ALA A 51 -1.29 32.51 -20.56
N LEU A 52 -1.83 33.27 -19.61
CA LEU A 52 -2.61 34.48 -19.94
C LEU A 52 -1.78 35.57 -20.60
N ASP A 53 -0.53 35.73 -20.20
CA ASP A 53 0.41 36.69 -20.79
C ASP A 53 0.93 36.26 -22.17
N ASN A 54 0.49 35.10 -22.68
CA ASN A 54 0.95 34.49 -23.93
C ASN A 54 2.47 34.29 -23.99
N VAL A 55 3.07 33.98 -22.83
CA VAL A 55 4.48 33.66 -22.71
C VAL A 55 4.67 32.17 -22.97
N GLU A 56 5.38 31.85 -24.04
CA GLU A 56 5.77 30.47 -24.38
C GLU A 56 7.24 30.26 -23.96
N SER A 57 7.46 29.47 -22.91
CA SER A 57 8.79 28.98 -22.52
C SER A 57 8.82 27.45 -22.52
N LYS A 58 10.00 26.86 -22.70
CA LYS A 58 10.16 25.41 -22.73
C LYS A 58 9.69 24.77 -21.41
N GLU A 59 9.96 25.45 -20.31
CA GLU A 59 9.63 25.01 -18.95
C GLU A 59 8.11 25.11 -18.70
N ALA A 60 7.46 26.19 -19.16
CA ALA A 60 6.01 26.32 -19.07
C ALA A 60 5.27 25.26 -19.92
N VAL A 61 5.81 24.94 -21.10
CA VAL A 61 5.30 23.85 -21.95
C VAL A 61 5.48 22.50 -21.25
N PHE A 62 6.67 22.23 -20.72
CA PHE A 62 6.94 20.99 -19.97
C PHE A 62 5.99 20.82 -18.79
N MET A 63 5.78 21.86 -17.97
CA MET A 63 4.86 21.73 -16.82
C MET A 63 3.41 21.54 -17.23
N LYS A 64 2.99 22.20 -18.32
CA LYS A 64 1.67 21.96 -18.90
C LYS A 64 1.53 20.50 -19.34
N GLU A 65 2.55 19.92 -19.95
CA GLU A 65 2.58 18.49 -20.32
C GLU A 65 2.51 17.58 -19.09
N GLN A 66 3.17 17.94 -17.98
CA GLN A 66 3.03 17.20 -16.72
C GLN A 66 1.59 17.21 -16.19
N PHE A 67 0.93 18.38 -16.15
CA PHE A 67 -0.48 18.45 -15.75
C PHE A 67 -1.40 17.72 -16.73
N GLN A 68 -1.02 17.69 -18.00
CA GLN A 68 -1.73 16.95 -19.04
C GLN A 68 -1.67 15.43 -18.77
N LYS A 69 -0.51 14.90 -18.41
CA LYS A 69 -0.36 13.49 -17.97
C LYS A 69 -1.23 13.17 -16.75
N VAL A 70 -1.31 14.07 -15.76
CA VAL A 70 -2.23 13.90 -14.60
C VAL A 70 -3.68 13.79 -15.06
N ARG A 71 -4.10 14.67 -15.98
CA ARG A 71 -5.46 14.68 -16.54
C ARG A 71 -5.79 13.38 -17.27
N ASP A 72 -4.93 12.96 -18.20
CA ASP A 72 -5.21 11.79 -19.05
C ASP A 72 -5.28 10.52 -18.19
N ARG A 73 -4.48 10.42 -17.12
CA ARG A 73 -4.62 9.36 -16.13
C ARG A 73 -5.90 9.46 -15.31
N LEU A 74 -6.44 10.66 -15.03
CA LEU A 74 -7.73 10.78 -14.33
C LEU A 74 -8.87 10.27 -15.20
N GLU A 75 -8.81 10.55 -16.49
CA GLU A 75 -9.79 10.08 -17.46
C GLU A 75 -9.73 8.54 -17.59
N GLY A 76 -8.52 7.95 -17.66
CA GLY A 76 -8.35 6.49 -17.64
C GLY A 76 -8.78 5.81 -16.32
N VAL A 77 -8.50 6.42 -15.16
CA VAL A 77 -8.97 5.91 -13.85
C VAL A 77 -10.50 5.98 -13.74
N SER A 78 -11.14 6.94 -14.40
CA SER A 78 -12.61 7.05 -14.43
C SER A 78 -13.26 5.94 -15.28
N GLU A 79 -12.53 5.41 -16.27
CA GLU A 79 -13.01 4.38 -17.20
C GLU A 79 -12.67 2.94 -16.77
N GLU A 80 -11.63 2.71 -15.96
CA GLU A 80 -11.21 1.34 -15.56
C GLU A 80 -11.38 0.92 -14.08
N ILE A 81 -11.52 1.78 -13.04
CA ILE A 81 -11.58 1.29 -11.63
C ILE A 81 -12.54 2.07 -10.70
N GLN A 82 -13.17 1.30 -9.78
CA GLN A 82 -13.86 1.69 -8.52
C GLN A 82 -13.56 3.10 -8.05
N ARG A 83 -14.61 3.92 -7.97
CA ARG A 83 -14.51 5.30 -7.50
C ARG A 83 -14.08 5.30 -6.03
N ILE A 84 -13.39 6.35 -5.57
CA ILE A 84 -13.30 6.66 -4.13
C ILE A 84 -14.70 6.59 -3.51
N ASN A 85 -15.69 7.04 -4.28
CA ASN A 85 -17.11 6.93 -3.97
C ASN A 85 -17.64 5.51 -3.76
N ASP A 86 -17.12 4.45 -4.39
CA ASP A 86 -17.62 3.10 -4.17
C ASP A 86 -17.16 2.54 -2.81
N GLU A 87 -15.96 2.92 -2.35
CA GLU A 87 -15.51 2.60 -0.99
C GLU A 87 -16.24 3.45 0.07
N ILE A 88 -16.50 4.73 -0.24
CA ILE A 88 -17.30 5.62 0.61
C ILE A 88 -18.80 5.22 0.62
N LYS A 89 -19.34 4.69 -0.48
CA LYS A 89 -20.72 4.19 -0.59
C LYS A 89 -20.96 3.05 0.36
N LYS A 90 -20.00 2.12 0.46
CA LYS A 90 -20.06 0.98 1.37
C LYS A 90 -20.03 1.40 2.83
N SER A 91 -19.58 2.62 3.13
CA SER A 91 -19.60 3.21 4.48
C SER A 91 -20.85 4.03 4.79
N GLY A 92 -21.82 4.15 3.86
CA GLY A 92 -23.06 4.88 4.08
C GLY A 92 -22.95 6.42 4.01
N LEU A 93 -21.82 6.96 3.55
CA LEU A 93 -21.56 8.41 3.45
C LEU A 93 -21.78 8.98 2.03
N ASP A 94 -22.48 8.22 1.17
CA ASP A 94 -22.63 8.42 -0.29
C ASP A 94 -23.07 9.83 -0.71
N ALA A 95 -24.02 10.44 0.03
CA ALA A 95 -24.62 11.71 -0.38
C ALA A 95 -23.69 12.93 -0.28
N VAL A 96 -22.59 12.85 0.48
CA VAL A 96 -21.72 14.00 0.78
C VAL A 96 -20.49 14.06 -0.12
N TYR A 97 -19.93 12.91 -0.51
CA TYR A 97 -18.61 12.85 -1.15
C TYR A 97 -18.65 12.67 -2.67
N PHE A 98 -19.73 12.09 -3.22
CA PHE A 98 -19.89 11.98 -4.67
C PHE A 98 -19.78 13.34 -5.39
N PRO A 99 -20.44 14.41 -4.92
CA PRO A 99 -20.30 15.72 -5.54
C PRO A 99 -18.89 16.30 -5.40
N VAL A 100 -18.13 15.96 -4.35
CA VAL A 100 -16.80 16.53 -4.07
C VAL A 100 -15.78 16.09 -5.12
N GLU A 101 -15.67 14.79 -5.39
CA GLU A 101 -14.74 14.25 -6.39
C GLU A 101 -15.06 14.80 -7.79
N GLU A 102 -16.34 14.83 -8.16
CA GLU A 102 -16.80 15.37 -9.44
C GLU A 102 -16.50 16.87 -9.57
N ASN A 103 -16.79 17.65 -8.54
CA ASN A 103 -16.52 19.09 -8.53
C ASN A 103 -15.03 19.39 -8.66
N ILE A 104 -14.17 18.72 -7.90
CA ILE A 104 -12.70 18.91 -7.97
C ILE A 104 -12.19 18.58 -9.37
N THR A 105 -12.64 17.44 -9.93
CA THR A 105 -12.24 17.00 -11.27
C THR A 105 -12.67 18.02 -12.34
N ASN A 106 -13.90 18.52 -12.26
CA ASN A 106 -14.43 19.50 -13.20
C ASN A 106 -13.72 20.87 -13.07
N GLN A 107 -13.42 21.32 -11.84
CA GLN A 107 -12.63 22.53 -11.58
C GLN A 107 -11.24 22.44 -12.23
N PHE A 108 -10.54 21.32 -12.05
CA PHE A 108 -9.25 21.08 -12.69
C PHE A 108 -9.36 21.03 -14.22
N ARG A 109 -10.39 20.37 -14.77
CA ARG A 109 -10.62 20.35 -16.22
C ARG A 109 -10.79 21.77 -16.79
N LYS A 110 -11.52 22.65 -16.10
CA LYS A 110 -11.68 24.05 -16.50
C LYS A 110 -10.39 24.87 -16.36
N TYR A 111 -9.53 24.56 -15.39
CA TYR A 111 -8.19 25.13 -15.31
C TYR A 111 -7.34 24.72 -16.53
N MET A 112 -7.33 23.43 -16.87
CA MET A 112 -6.61 22.91 -18.05
C MET A 112 -7.11 23.50 -19.37
N ASP A 113 -8.41 23.81 -19.47
CA ASP A 113 -8.98 24.53 -20.61
C ASP A 113 -8.30 25.88 -20.88
N ILE A 114 -7.82 26.57 -19.84
CA ILE A 114 -7.07 27.84 -19.98
C ILE A 114 -5.71 27.55 -20.62
N LEU A 115 -4.98 26.58 -20.08
CA LEU A 115 -3.63 26.22 -20.54
C LEU A 115 -3.65 25.66 -21.98
N ASN A 116 -4.72 24.98 -22.36
CA ASN A 116 -4.92 24.39 -23.68
C ASN A 116 -5.53 25.34 -24.71
N ALA A 117 -6.05 26.49 -24.30
CA ALA A 117 -6.66 27.44 -25.22
C ALA A 117 -5.63 28.19 -26.08
N LYS A 118 -6.00 28.42 -27.34
CA LYS A 118 -5.32 29.40 -28.21
C LYS A 118 -5.39 30.78 -27.54
N PRO A 119 -4.37 31.66 -27.72
CA PRO A 119 -4.32 33.00 -27.11
C PRO A 119 -5.64 33.77 -27.12
N LYS A 120 -6.30 33.85 -28.28
CA LYS A 120 -7.58 34.56 -28.46
C LYS A 120 -8.76 34.05 -27.64
N PHE A 121 -8.68 32.84 -27.09
CA PHE A 121 -9.74 32.22 -26.28
C PHE A 121 -9.40 32.13 -24.79
N ARG A 122 -8.17 32.48 -24.37
CA ARG A 122 -7.71 32.32 -22.99
C ARG A 122 -8.53 33.13 -21.98
N GLU A 123 -8.87 34.38 -22.30
CA GLU A 123 -9.72 35.22 -21.45
C GLU A 123 -11.16 34.67 -21.31
N VAL A 124 -11.71 34.07 -22.36
CA VAL A 124 -13.02 33.42 -22.29
C VAL A 124 -12.95 32.19 -21.38
N LYS A 125 -11.91 31.36 -21.53
CA LYS A 125 -11.69 30.19 -20.66
C LYS A 125 -11.44 30.58 -19.20
N LYS A 126 -10.69 31.66 -18.95
CA LYS A 126 -10.51 32.25 -17.61
C LYS A 126 -11.84 32.56 -16.95
N LYS A 127 -12.74 33.28 -17.64
CA LYS A 127 -14.07 33.62 -17.11
C LYS A 127 -14.90 32.37 -16.80
N LEU A 128 -14.90 31.39 -17.70
CA LEU A 128 -15.60 30.12 -17.50
C LEU A 128 -15.06 29.35 -16.29
N PHE A 129 -13.74 29.33 -16.10
CA PHE A 129 -13.10 28.69 -14.96
C PHE A 129 -13.49 29.38 -13.64
N LEU A 130 -13.36 30.70 -13.54
CA LEU A 130 -13.70 31.46 -12.33
C LEU A 130 -15.18 31.31 -11.93
N ASP A 131 -16.09 31.37 -12.92
CA ASP A 131 -17.53 31.18 -12.72
C ASP A 131 -17.85 29.75 -12.27
N HIS A 132 -17.27 28.75 -12.95
CA HIS A 132 -17.48 27.35 -12.62
C HIS A 132 -16.94 27.01 -11.23
N PHE A 133 -15.70 27.43 -10.92
CA PHE A 133 -15.08 27.21 -9.61
C PHE A 133 -15.97 27.69 -8.47
N SER A 134 -16.52 28.90 -8.59
CA SER A 134 -17.42 29.48 -7.59
C SER A 134 -18.75 28.72 -7.49
N LYS A 135 -19.35 28.33 -8.63
CA LYS A 135 -20.65 27.63 -8.67
C LYS A 135 -20.59 26.19 -8.16
N THR A 136 -19.44 25.52 -8.30
CA THR A 136 -19.26 24.13 -7.87
C THR A 136 -18.64 24.02 -6.48
N GLY A 137 -18.85 25.02 -5.60
CA GLY A 137 -18.43 24.94 -4.19
C GLY A 137 -17.03 25.46 -3.89
N GLY A 138 -16.25 25.87 -4.89
CA GLY A 138 -14.95 26.50 -4.70
C GLY A 138 -13.97 25.62 -3.92
N ASP A 139 -13.32 26.23 -2.93
CA ASP A 139 -12.39 25.62 -1.98
C ASP A 139 -13.06 24.67 -0.98
N LYS A 140 -14.39 24.77 -0.78
CA LYS A 140 -15.13 23.90 0.15
C LYS A 140 -14.97 22.42 -0.18
N ASN A 141 -14.85 22.05 -1.46
CA ASN A 141 -14.67 20.65 -1.85
C ASN A 141 -13.36 20.08 -1.29
N LEU A 142 -12.27 20.85 -1.36
CA LEU A 142 -10.97 20.46 -0.79
C LEU A 142 -11.03 20.38 0.74
N ILE A 143 -11.73 21.32 1.39
CA ILE A 143 -11.93 21.29 2.84
C ILE A 143 -12.73 20.05 3.25
N THR A 144 -13.81 19.72 2.53
CA THR A 144 -14.60 18.51 2.76
C THR A 144 -13.75 17.24 2.57
N LEU A 145 -12.91 17.19 1.54
CA LEU A 145 -11.99 16.08 1.31
C LEU A 145 -10.96 15.96 2.44
N TYR A 146 -10.35 17.06 2.87
CA TYR A 146 -9.44 17.11 4.01
C TYR A 146 -10.10 16.56 5.28
N ASN A 147 -11.28 17.08 5.63
CA ASN A 147 -12.04 16.67 6.81
C ASN A 147 -12.45 15.18 6.75
N SER A 148 -12.70 14.64 5.55
CA SER A 148 -12.99 13.21 5.38
C SER A 148 -11.80 12.32 5.73
N VAL A 149 -10.59 12.79 5.40
CA VAL A 149 -9.34 12.06 5.64
C VAL A 149 -8.90 12.20 7.09
N THR A 150 -9.06 13.39 7.68
CA THR A 150 -8.63 13.64 9.07
C THR A 150 -9.63 13.16 10.12
N GLY A 151 -10.87 12.87 9.72
CA GLY A 151 -11.97 12.52 10.64
C GLY A 151 -12.66 13.76 11.24
N GLU A 152 -12.32 14.97 10.78
CA GLU A 152 -12.96 16.23 11.19
C GLU A 152 -14.32 16.44 10.48
N ASN A 153 -15.15 15.40 10.45
CA ASN A 153 -16.46 15.38 9.80
C ASN A 153 -17.56 15.00 10.80
N PHE A 154 -18.84 15.09 10.37
CA PHE A 154 -19.99 14.86 11.26
C PHE A 154 -20.02 13.46 11.90
N SER A 155 -19.48 12.44 11.23
CA SER A 155 -19.41 11.08 11.76
C SER A 155 -18.25 10.85 12.72
N GLY A 156 -17.22 11.71 12.69
CA GLY A 156 -15.97 11.52 13.43
C GLY A 156 -15.06 10.43 12.88
N GLU A 157 -15.50 9.65 11.89
CA GLU A 157 -14.74 8.56 11.28
C GLU A 157 -13.93 9.05 10.07
N SER A 158 -12.67 8.61 9.97
CA SER A 158 -11.84 8.86 8.80
C SER A 158 -12.18 7.88 7.68
N VAL A 159 -12.26 8.38 6.44
CA VAL A 159 -12.40 7.52 5.25
C VAL A 159 -11.23 6.53 5.09
N LEU A 160 -10.05 6.88 5.62
CA LEU A 160 -8.90 5.97 5.65
C LEU A 160 -9.13 4.80 6.61
N GLU A 161 -9.67 5.05 7.80
CA GLU A 161 -9.96 4.01 8.81
C GLU A 161 -11.10 3.10 8.36
N ILE A 162 -12.13 3.68 7.75
CA ILE A 162 -13.23 2.93 7.13
C ILE A 162 -12.67 1.97 6.07
N THR A 163 -11.86 2.49 5.13
CA THR A 163 -11.26 1.69 4.05
C THR A 163 -10.35 0.61 4.63
N LEU A 164 -9.51 0.95 5.61
CA LEU A 164 -8.63 0.00 6.30
C LEU A 164 -9.39 -1.18 6.90
N ASN A 165 -10.53 -0.91 7.55
CA ASN A 165 -11.36 -1.94 8.16
C ASN A 165 -12.08 -2.79 7.12
N TYR A 166 -12.63 -2.15 6.07
CA TYR A 166 -13.32 -2.83 4.99
C TYR A 166 -12.39 -3.76 4.19
N GLU A 167 -11.18 -3.30 3.89
CA GLU A 167 -10.16 -4.07 3.18
C GLU A 167 -9.42 -5.08 4.07
N GLU A 168 -9.93 -5.31 5.30
CA GLU A 168 -9.37 -6.26 6.27
C GLU A 168 -7.86 -6.08 6.48
N LYS A 169 -7.43 -4.82 6.53
CA LYS A 169 -6.02 -4.41 6.64
C LYS A 169 -5.11 -4.96 5.54
N SER A 170 -5.64 -5.14 4.33
CA SER A 170 -4.83 -5.44 3.15
C SER A 170 -4.07 -4.20 2.68
N ARG A 171 -2.73 -4.27 2.69
CA ARG A 171 -1.88 -3.11 2.40
C ARG A 171 -2.09 -2.54 0.99
N ARG A 172 -2.17 -3.40 -0.03
CA ARG A 172 -2.25 -2.97 -1.45
C ARG A 172 -3.51 -2.17 -1.76
N PRO A 173 -4.74 -2.64 -1.42
CA PRO A 173 -5.95 -1.84 -1.58
C PRO A 173 -5.90 -0.50 -0.82
N VAL A 174 -5.31 -0.46 0.37
CA VAL A 174 -5.17 0.77 1.17
C VAL A 174 -4.16 1.74 0.51
N GLU A 175 -3.04 1.24 -0.01
CA GLU A 175 -2.07 2.02 -0.80
C GLU A 175 -2.73 2.60 -2.06
N ASP A 176 -3.48 1.79 -2.81
CA ASP A 176 -4.25 2.21 -3.98
C ASP A 176 -5.21 3.36 -3.63
N PHE A 177 -5.94 3.22 -2.53
CA PHE A 177 -6.88 4.25 -2.06
C PHE A 177 -6.16 5.55 -1.68
N CYS A 178 -5.03 5.46 -0.96
CA CYS A 178 -4.20 6.62 -0.63
C CYS A 178 -3.67 7.32 -1.91
N ALA A 179 -3.27 6.56 -2.92
CA ALA A 179 -2.82 7.08 -4.22
C ALA A 179 -3.92 7.90 -4.91
N ARG A 180 -5.15 7.37 -4.93
CA ARG A 180 -6.32 8.06 -5.49
C ARG A 180 -6.60 9.37 -4.74
N LEU A 181 -6.57 9.36 -3.41
CA LEU A 181 -6.73 10.57 -2.59
C LEU A 181 -5.65 11.62 -2.87
N LYS A 182 -4.37 11.22 -2.89
CA LYS A 182 -3.24 12.13 -3.22
C LYS A 182 -3.46 12.81 -4.57
N LYS A 183 -3.91 12.05 -5.57
CA LYS A 183 -4.22 12.57 -6.90
C LYS A 183 -5.35 13.60 -6.87
N LEU A 184 -6.41 13.31 -6.13
CA LEU A 184 -7.57 14.20 -5.99
C LEU A 184 -7.19 15.52 -5.28
N PHE A 185 -6.39 15.45 -4.21
CA PHE A 185 -5.81 16.65 -3.58
C PHE A 185 -4.95 17.44 -4.56
N CYS A 186 -4.04 16.76 -5.29
CA CYS A 186 -3.15 17.42 -6.24
C CYS A 186 -3.92 18.26 -7.26
N ILE A 187 -4.95 17.70 -7.91
CA ILE A 187 -5.71 18.44 -8.92
C ILE A 187 -6.61 19.53 -8.34
N GLY A 188 -7.16 19.31 -7.14
CA GLY A 188 -7.93 20.34 -6.45
C GLY A 188 -7.05 21.52 -6.05
N LEU A 189 -5.84 21.27 -5.55
CA LEU A 189 -4.88 22.31 -5.15
C LEU A 189 -4.38 23.12 -6.36
N ILE A 190 -4.12 22.46 -7.49
CA ILE A 190 -3.80 23.15 -8.75
C ILE A 190 -4.94 24.10 -9.14
N ALA A 191 -6.19 23.64 -9.08
CA ALA A 191 -7.35 24.47 -9.38
C ALA A 191 -7.51 25.62 -8.38
N LEU A 192 -7.35 25.38 -7.07
CA LEU A 192 -7.47 26.40 -6.04
C LEU A 192 -6.44 27.53 -6.22
N LEU A 193 -5.16 27.17 -6.39
CA LEU A 193 -4.08 28.14 -6.56
C LEU A 193 -4.18 28.87 -7.90
N GLY A 194 -4.59 28.15 -8.95
CA GLY A 194 -4.95 28.77 -10.22
C GLY A 194 -6.07 29.79 -10.07
N HIS A 195 -7.11 29.50 -9.27
CA HIS A 195 -8.20 30.44 -9.00
C HIS A 195 -7.72 31.67 -8.23
N ALA A 196 -6.97 31.49 -7.14
CA ALA A 196 -6.41 32.58 -6.35
C ALA A 196 -5.56 33.53 -7.21
N ALA A 197 -4.70 32.95 -8.06
CA ALA A 197 -3.85 33.68 -8.98
C ALA A 197 -4.60 34.53 -10.00
N LEU A 198 -5.75 34.05 -10.44
CA LEU A 198 -6.57 34.72 -11.45
C LEU A 198 -7.50 35.79 -10.88
N LYS A 199 -7.79 35.72 -9.57
CA LYS A 199 -8.53 36.74 -8.83
C LYS A 199 -7.66 37.92 -8.40
N GLY A 200 -6.36 37.69 -8.19
CA GLY A 200 -5.39 38.74 -7.89
C GLY A 200 -5.50 39.29 -6.46
N TYR A 201 -5.90 38.46 -5.50
CA TYR A 201 -6.02 38.84 -4.08
C TYR A 201 -4.71 38.71 -3.28
N ASP A 202 -3.59 38.37 -3.93
CA ASP A 202 -2.29 38.09 -3.28
C ASP A 202 -2.38 37.04 -2.15
N GLU A 203 -3.36 36.13 -2.23
CA GLU A 203 -3.61 35.06 -1.26
C GLU A 203 -2.83 33.76 -1.57
N GLU A 204 -2.10 33.71 -2.69
CA GLU A 204 -1.39 32.51 -3.18
C GLU A 204 -0.42 31.96 -2.13
N ASP A 205 0.44 32.81 -1.55
CA ASP A 205 1.45 32.37 -0.58
C ASP A 205 0.83 31.86 0.73
N ALA A 206 -0.27 32.48 1.16
CA ALA A 206 -1.01 32.06 2.35
C ALA A 206 -1.67 30.69 2.12
N LEU A 207 -2.33 30.51 0.98
CA LEU A 207 -2.94 29.23 0.59
C LEU A 207 -1.89 28.13 0.42
N LEU A 208 -0.75 28.45 -0.19
CA LEU A 208 0.37 27.52 -0.32
C LEU A 208 0.82 27.02 1.05
N LYS A 209 1.07 27.93 1.98
CA LYS A 209 1.49 27.57 3.33
C LYS A 209 0.44 26.72 4.04
N GLU A 210 -0.82 27.16 4.05
CA GLU A 210 -1.92 26.45 4.71
C GLU A 210 -2.08 25.03 4.15
N TRP A 211 -2.15 24.90 2.82
CA TRP A 211 -2.35 23.60 2.20
C TRP A 211 -1.11 22.71 2.25
N GLY A 212 0.09 23.29 2.30
CA GLY A 212 1.31 22.53 2.62
C GLY A 212 1.22 21.86 3.99
N GLU A 213 0.80 22.61 5.03
CA GLU A 213 0.61 22.07 6.38
C GLU A 213 -0.52 21.01 6.41
N LYS A 214 -1.65 21.26 5.75
CA LYS A 214 -2.74 20.28 5.64
C LYS A 214 -2.32 18.99 4.93
N MET A 215 -1.53 19.10 3.86
CA MET A 215 -1.04 17.94 3.13
C MET A 215 -0.06 17.09 3.95
N ASN A 216 0.74 17.71 4.83
CA ASN A 216 1.56 16.97 5.79
C ASN A 216 0.68 16.14 6.75
N THR A 217 -0.41 16.71 7.25
CA THR A 217 -1.37 15.98 8.09
C THR A 217 -2.03 14.82 7.33
N VAL A 218 -2.46 15.05 6.09
CA VAL A 218 -3.02 14.00 5.22
C VAL A 218 -2.01 12.87 5.00
N GLN A 219 -0.75 13.20 4.69
CA GLN A 219 0.30 12.21 4.49
C GLN A 219 0.58 11.41 5.76
N ALA A 220 0.61 12.06 6.93
CA ALA A 220 0.79 11.37 8.21
C ALA A 220 -0.33 10.36 8.47
N LYS A 221 -1.59 10.73 8.21
CA LYS A 221 -2.75 9.83 8.35
C LYS A 221 -2.68 8.64 7.39
N MET A 222 -2.27 8.85 6.15
CA MET A 222 -2.06 7.76 5.17
C MET A 222 -0.96 6.80 5.65
N ASN A 223 0.16 7.33 6.15
CA ASN A 223 1.25 6.51 6.68
C ASN A 223 0.79 5.66 7.87
N THR A 224 -0.01 6.22 8.79
CA THR A 224 -0.54 5.48 9.94
C THR A 224 -1.36 4.27 9.53
N VAL A 225 -2.24 4.37 8.53
CA VAL A 225 -3.07 3.22 8.11
C VAL A 225 -2.27 2.17 7.33
N ILE A 226 -1.28 2.59 6.54
CA ILE A 226 -0.36 1.67 5.85
C ILE A 226 0.51 0.94 6.88
N GLU A 227 1.03 1.66 7.87
CA GLU A 227 1.83 1.09 8.95
C GLU A 227 1.02 0.10 9.80
N ASP A 228 -0.26 0.37 10.07
CA ASP A 228 -1.14 -0.60 10.75
C ASP A 228 -1.33 -1.89 9.93
N CYS A 229 -1.42 -1.80 8.59
CA CYS A 229 -1.43 -3.00 7.73
C CYS A 229 -0.14 -3.82 7.91
N ILE A 230 1.01 -3.15 7.96
CA ILE A 230 2.31 -3.80 8.11
C ILE A 230 2.47 -4.39 9.52
N ILE A 231 2.20 -3.64 10.58
CA ILE A 231 2.44 -4.12 11.95
C ILE A 231 1.46 -5.22 12.35
N SER A 232 0.20 -5.16 11.87
CA SER A 232 -0.83 -6.13 12.25
C SER A 232 -0.85 -7.40 11.40
N PHE A 233 -0.02 -7.50 10.35
CA PHE A 233 -0.02 -8.63 9.42
C PHE A 233 0.06 -10.00 10.10
N PRO A 234 0.87 -10.24 11.16
CA PRO A 234 0.97 -11.59 11.73
C PRO A 234 -0.36 -12.09 12.31
N LYS A 235 -1.07 -11.19 13.00
CA LYS A 235 -2.37 -11.51 13.61
C LYS A 235 -3.45 -11.66 12.55
N GLN A 236 -3.43 -10.83 11.51
CA GLN A 236 -4.35 -10.94 10.38
C GLN A 236 -4.12 -12.24 9.59
N ALA A 237 -2.87 -12.59 9.32
CA ALA A 237 -2.49 -13.84 8.66
C ALA A 237 -2.95 -15.08 9.44
N GLU A 238 -2.87 -15.06 10.79
CA GLU A 238 -3.43 -16.11 11.64
C GLU A 238 -4.95 -16.23 11.47
N MET A 239 -5.67 -15.12 11.50
CA MET A 239 -7.12 -15.09 11.30
C MET A 239 -7.53 -15.56 9.90
N ASP A 240 -6.82 -15.10 8.86
CA ASP A 240 -7.03 -15.46 7.46
C ASP A 240 -6.83 -16.95 7.22
N SER A 241 -5.76 -17.51 7.82
CA SER A 241 -5.46 -18.94 7.76
C SER A 241 -6.50 -19.74 8.52
N ARG A 242 -6.93 -19.28 9.70
CA ARG A 242 -7.97 -19.94 10.50
C ARG A 242 -9.31 -19.95 9.79
N GLN A 243 -9.66 -18.89 9.07
CA GLN A 243 -10.86 -18.88 8.24
C GLN A 243 -10.76 -19.91 7.11
N LEU A 244 -9.64 -19.92 6.38
CA LEU A 244 -9.45 -20.86 5.29
C LEU A 244 -9.51 -22.32 5.76
N VAL A 245 -8.86 -22.65 6.89
CA VAL A 245 -8.90 -24.00 7.48
C VAL A 245 -10.32 -24.41 7.89
N ARG A 246 -11.16 -23.47 8.35
CA ARG A 246 -12.57 -23.75 8.69
C ARG A 246 -13.42 -23.99 7.44
N ASP A 247 -13.24 -23.14 6.43
CA ASP A 247 -14.11 -23.10 5.26
C ASP A 247 -13.76 -24.23 4.27
N GLU A 248 -12.49 -24.62 4.19
CA GLU A 248 -11.94 -25.59 3.22
C GLU A 248 -11.65 -26.97 3.83
N SER A 249 -12.57 -27.49 4.64
CA SER A 249 -12.40 -28.77 5.36
C SER A 249 -12.26 -30.02 4.47
N ASN A 250 -12.58 -29.92 3.18
CA ASN A 250 -12.53 -31.02 2.22
C ASN A 250 -11.19 -31.15 1.47
N LEU A 251 -10.29 -30.18 1.62
CA LEU A 251 -9.00 -30.20 0.93
C LEU A 251 -8.07 -31.27 1.51
N THR A 252 -7.26 -31.89 0.65
CA THR A 252 -6.12 -32.68 1.11
C THR A 252 -5.12 -31.77 1.85
N HIS A 253 -4.25 -32.34 2.69
CA HIS A 253 -3.27 -31.54 3.43
C HIS A 253 -2.36 -30.72 2.50
N GLN A 254 -1.99 -31.25 1.33
CA GLN A 254 -1.17 -30.50 0.37
C GLN A 254 -1.95 -29.36 -0.27
N GLN A 255 -3.18 -29.62 -0.74
CA GLN A 255 -4.03 -28.57 -1.30
C GLN A 255 -4.32 -27.46 -0.27
N LEU A 256 -4.53 -27.82 1.00
CA LEU A 256 -4.73 -26.84 2.06
C LEU A 256 -3.46 -26.03 2.33
N ALA A 257 -2.28 -26.66 2.34
CA ALA A 257 -1.01 -25.95 2.50
C ALA A 257 -0.78 -24.94 1.36
N ASP A 258 -1.01 -25.38 0.11
CA ASP A 258 -0.90 -24.52 -1.07
C ASP A 258 -1.92 -23.38 -1.02
N ALA A 259 -3.18 -23.66 -0.67
CA ALA A 259 -4.22 -22.63 -0.57
C ALA A 259 -3.90 -21.57 0.50
N ILE A 260 -3.34 -21.97 1.65
CA ILE A 260 -2.89 -21.02 2.69
C ILE A 260 -1.76 -20.16 2.13
N VAL A 261 -0.73 -20.74 1.51
CA VAL A 261 0.39 -19.98 0.94
C VAL A 261 -0.08 -19.01 -0.15
N GLU A 262 -0.94 -19.45 -1.07
CA GLU A 262 -1.48 -18.59 -2.13
C GLU A 262 -2.27 -17.41 -1.57
N LYS A 263 -3.13 -17.64 -0.56
CA LYS A 263 -3.88 -16.58 0.10
C LYS A 263 -2.94 -15.57 0.79
N LEU A 264 -1.98 -16.08 1.56
CA LEU A 264 -1.07 -15.24 2.35
C LEU A 264 -0.10 -14.45 1.46
N LYS A 265 0.50 -15.06 0.45
CA LYS A 265 1.43 -14.36 -0.46
C LYS A 265 0.72 -13.28 -1.29
N LYS A 266 -0.57 -13.46 -1.60
CA LYS A 266 -1.35 -12.47 -2.34
C LYS A 266 -1.68 -11.25 -1.48
N LYS A 267 -2.08 -11.46 -0.21
CA LYS A 267 -2.47 -10.37 0.71
C LYS A 267 -1.25 -9.69 1.36
N TYR A 268 -0.18 -10.43 1.58
CA TYR A 268 1.05 -10.02 2.27
C TYR A 268 2.27 -10.24 1.37
N ASP A 269 2.28 -9.57 0.21
CA ASP A 269 3.26 -9.77 -0.86
C ASP A 269 4.72 -9.47 -0.48
N TRP A 270 4.94 -8.78 0.64
CA TRP A 270 6.25 -8.46 1.20
C TRP A 270 6.77 -9.52 2.19
N VAL A 271 6.02 -10.60 2.43
CA VAL A 271 6.32 -11.61 3.43
C VAL A 271 6.59 -12.96 2.76
N GLY A 272 7.70 -13.60 3.15
CA GLY A 272 7.97 -14.99 2.84
C GLY A 272 7.20 -15.91 3.79
N TRP A 273 6.57 -16.95 3.25
CA TRP A 273 5.68 -17.84 3.98
C TRP A 273 6.14 -19.29 3.87
N SER A 274 5.96 -20.06 4.94
CA SER A 274 6.05 -21.52 4.95
C SER A 274 4.86 -22.08 5.73
N VAL A 275 4.24 -23.13 5.20
CA VAL A 275 3.08 -23.82 5.79
C VAL A 275 3.39 -25.31 5.87
N ARG A 276 3.19 -25.90 7.04
CA ARG A 276 3.33 -27.35 7.26
C ARG A 276 2.05 -27.89 7.87
N ILE A 277 1.54 -28.96 7.28
CA ILE A 277 0.31 -29.63 7.73
C ILE A 277 0.59 -31.11 7.96
N PHE A 278 0.25 -31.61 9.14
CA PHE A 278 0.46 -33.01 9.51
C PHE A 278 -0.44 -33.44 10.66
N LYS A 279 -0.64 -34.75 10.82
CA LYS A 279 -1.41 -35.30 11.93
C LYS A 279 -0.54 -35.72 13.10
N SER A 280 -1.03 -35.47 14.31
CA SER A 280 -0.47 -36.01 15.54
C SER A 280 -0.45 -37.54 15.48
N PRO A 281 0.64 -38.20 15.91
CA PRO A 281 0.72 -39.66 15.94
C PRO A 281 -0.46 -40.28 16.71
N SER A 282 -1.08 -41.32 16.14
CA SER A 282 -2.20 -42.04 16.75
C SER A 282 -1.85 -43.52 16.98
N GLY A 283 -2.37 -44.11 18.06
CA GLY A 283 -2.13 -45.49 18.47
C GLY A 283 -1.58 -45.66 19.90
N LEU A 284 -1.68 -46.89 20.44
CA LEU A 284 -1.27 -47.24 21.81
C LEU A 284 0.24 -47.10 22.08
N PHE A 285 1.07 -47.27 21.04
CA PHE A 285 2.54 -47.18 21.12
C PHE A 285 3.11 -45.92 20.47
N ALA A 286 2.25 -44.99 20.06
CA ALA A 286 2.70 -43.76 19.42
C ALA A 286 3.33 -42.83 20.47
N ASN A 287 4.56 -42.37 20.22
CA ASN A 287 5.12 -41.29 21.04
C ASN A 287 4.31 -40.01 20.77
N LYS A 288 3.46 -39.64 21.73
CA LYS A 288 2.63 -38.42 21.67
C LYS A 288 3.43 -37.15 22.00
N LYS A 289 4.68 -37.30 22.45
CA LYS A 289 5.64 -36.22 22.68
C LYS A 289 6.71 -36.28 21.58
N ASP A 290 7.38 -35.16 21.28
CA ASP A 290 8.57 -35.10 20.43
C ASP A 290 8.40 -35.53 18.95
N TYR A 291 7.20 -35.42 18.38
CA TYR A 291 6.96 -35.69 16.96
C TYR A 291 7.14 -34.47 16.06
N HIS A 292 7.19 -33.28 16.64
CA HIS A 292 7.61 -32.05 16.00
C HIS A 292 8.20 -31.09 17.05
N CYS A 293 9.02 -30.12 16.64
CA CYS A 293 9.57 -29.10 17.52
C CYS A 293 9.73 -27.76 16.77
N PRO A 294 8.86 -26.77 17.04
CA PRO A 294 8.97 -25.44 16.45
C PRO A 294 9.65 -24.44 17.40
N THR A 295 10.67 -23.73 16.94
CA THR A 295 11.46 -22.71 17.68
C THR A 295 11.51 -21.37 16.91
N GLY A 296 11.91 -20.27 17.56
CA GLY A 296 11.80 -18.89 17.02
C GLY A 296 10.60 -18.06 17.52
N LYS A 297 10.25 -16.95 16.87
CA LYS A 297 9.07 -16.11 17.19
C LYS A 297 8.12 -15.88 16.01
N SER A 298 8.62 -15.87 14.78
CA SER A 298 7.84 -15.60 13.55
C SER A 298 7.05 -16.82 13.06
N ARG A 299 6.16 -17.33 13.92
CA ARG A 299 5.30 -18.49 13.63
C ARG A 299 4.02 -18.47 14.46
N PHE A 300 3.01 -19.17 13.98
CA PHE A 300 1.79 -19.47 14.72
C PHE A 300 1.24 -20.84 14.33
N GLN A 301 0.46 -21.43 15.23
CA GLN A 301 -0.32 -22.63 14.95
C GLN A 301 -1.77 -22.22 14.67
N VAL A 302 -2.31 -22.68 13.55
CA VAL A 302 -3.69 -22.38 13.16
C VAL A 302 -4.63 -23.41 13.81
N PRO A 303 -5.62 -22.97 14.62
CA PRO A 303 -6.58 -23.88 15.22
C PRO A 303 -7.44 -24.60 14.18
N SER A 304 -7.67 -25.90 14.38
CA SER A 304 -8.55 -26.75 13.56
C SER A 304 -9.62 -27.40 14.45
N SER A 305 -10.75 -27.79 13.85
CA SER A 305 -11.78 -28.62 14.51
C SER A 305 -11.32 -30.08 14.70
N ASP A 306 -10.38 -30.56 13.87
CA ASP A 306 -9.69 -31.84 14.09
C ASP A 306 -8.50 -31.61 15.04
N GLU A 307 -8.64 -32.03 16.30
CA GLU A 307 -7.59 -31.91 17.33
C GLU A 307 -6.29 -32.64 16.96
N LYS A 308 -6.33 -33.57 16.01
CA LYS A 308 -5.13 -34.26 15.52
C LYS A 308 -4.43 -33.50 14.40
N LEU A 309 -5.11 -32.55 13.75
CA LEU A 309 -4.54 -31.79 12.64
C LEU A 309 -3.67 -30.65 13.17
N ASN A 310 -2.40 -30.65 12.80
CA ASN A 310 -1.47 -29.57 13.08
C ASN A 310 -1.28 -28.76 11.80
N VAL A 311 -1.65 -27.48 11.84
CA VAL A 311 -1.38 -26.50 10.78
C VAL A 311 -0.43 -25.46 11.35
N TRP A 312 0.82 -25.49 10.90
CA TRP A 312 1.85 -24.54 11.31
C TRP A 312 2.16 -23.58 10.17
N VAL A 313 2.17 -22.29 10.49
CA VAL A 313 2.59 -21.23 9.58
C VAL A 313 3.79 -20.54 10.19
N SER A 314 4.80 -20.27 9.38
CA SER A 314 5.93 -19.42 9.76
C SER A 314 6.27 -18.47 8.63
N TYR A 315 6.88 -17.35 8.98
CA TYR A 315 7.03 -16.23 8.07
C TYR A 315 8.32 -15.45 8.33
N SER A 316 8.70 -14.62 7.34
CA SER A 316 9.69 -13.56 7.51
C SER A 316 9.34 -12.38 6.59
N SER A 317 9.35 -11.17 7.14
CA SER A 317 9.14 -9.93 6.38
C SER A 317 10.44 -9.34 5.83
N SER A 318 11.59 -9.94 6.14
CA SER A 318 12.91 -9.54 5.66
C SER A 318 13.81 -10.78 5.57
N PRO A 319 13.50 -11.71 4.67
CA PRO A 319 14.22 -12.98 4.62
C PRO A 319 15.69 -12.78 4.18
N GLU A 320 16.59 -13.45 4.89
CA GLU A 320 18.02 -13.49 4.60
C GLU A 320 18.43 -14.90 4.10
N PRO A 321 19.45 -15.01 3.24
CA PRO A 321 19.93 -16.30 2.77
C PRO A 321 20.35 -17.23 3.92
N VAL A 322 19.97 -18.51 3.82
CA VAL A 322 20.34 -19.54 4.79
C VAL A 322 21.57 -20.33 4.31
N ASP A 323 22.58 -20.47 5.17
CA ASP A 323 23.73 -21.33 4.87
C ASP A 323 23.35 -22.81 5.01
N LYS A 324 22.88 -23.39 3.91
CA LYS A 324 22.44 -24.80 3.84
C LYS A 324 23.55 -25.79 4.21
N ASN A 325 24.80 -25.48 3.88
CA ASN A 325 25.94 -26.34 4.20
C ASN A 325 26.21 -26.33 5.70
N HIS A 326 26.17 -25.14 6.32
CA HIS A 326 26.32 -25.02 7.77
C HIS A 326 25.19 -25.73 8.52
N ILE A 327 23.93 -25.60 8.07
CA ILE A 327 22.79 -26.33 8.63
C ILE A 327 23.04 -27.85 8.58
N GLN A 328 23.46 -28.38 7.43
CA GLN A 328 23.76 -29.81 7.28
C GLN A 328 24.91 -30.26 8.20
N GLN A 329 25.98 -29.48 8.31
CA GLN A 329 27.11 -29.77 9.21
C GLN A 329 26.68 -29.81 10.67
N LEU A 330 25.86 -28.85 11.11
CA LEU A 330 25.33 -28.82 12.48
C LEU A 330 24.49 -30.08 12.77
N ILE A 331 23.64 -30.52 11.84
CA ILE A 331 22.83 -31.74 11.98
C ILE A 331 23.73 -32.98 12.04
N GLN A 332 24.71 -33.09 11.15
CA GLN A 332 25.63 -34.24 11.07
C GLN A 332 26.55 -34.35 12.29
N SER A 333 26.90 -33.23 12.92
CA SER A 333 27.75 -33.20 14.12
C SER A 333 27.06 -33.73 15.39
N GLN A 334 25.72 -33.91 15.36
CA GLN A 334 24.98 -34.33 16.54
C GLN A 334 25.20 -35.81 16.87
N LYS A 335 25.59 -36.09 18.12
CA LYS A 335 25.72 -37.47 18.65
C LYS A 335 24.37 -38.22 18.69
N LYS A 336 23.29 -37.50 18.99
CA LYS A 336 21.92 -38.03 19.02
C LYS A 336 21.03 -37.13 18.19
N VAL A 337 20.52 -37.65 17.08
CA VAL A 337 19.68 -36.90 16.14
C VAL A 337 18.22 -37.18 16.47
N THR A 338 17.58 -36.24 17.18
CA THR A 338 16.12 -36.26 17.44
C THR A 338 15.45 -35.01 16.90
N VAL A 339 14.12 -35.06 16.76
CA VAL A 339 13.29 -33.91 16.35
C VAL A 339 13.62 -32.68 17.22
N VAL A 340 13.61 -32.84 18.55
CA VAL A 340 13.84 -31.74 19.49
C VAL A 340 15.31 -31.29 19.48
N SER A 341 16.28 -32.21 19.55
CA SER A 341 17.70 -31.85 19.63
C SER A 341 18.19 -31.11 18.39
N VAL A 342 17.66 -31.45 17.21
CA VAL A 342 17.99 -30.75 15.97
C VAL A 342 17.39 -29.35 15.95
N ALA A 343 16.12 -29.19 16.33
CA ALA A 343 15.50 -27.87 16.37
C ALA A 343 16.21 -26.91 17.33
N GLU A 344 16.56 -27.38 18.53
CA GLU A 344 17.23 -26.58 19.56
C GLU A 344 18.65 -26.18 19.15
N VAL A 345 19.45 -27.14 18.66
CA VAL A 345 20.83 -26.84 18.24
C VAL A 345 20.87 -25.90 17.05
N LEU A 346 20.00 -26.09 16.04
CA LEU A 346 19.95 -25.16 14.91
C LEU A 346 19.52 -23.77 15.37
N PHE A 347 18.52 -23.67 16.25
CA PHE A 347 18.08 -22.39 16.78
C PHE A 347 19.15 -21.68 17.63
N GLU A 348 19.96 -22.44 18.38
CA GLU A 348 21.04 -21.89 19.21
C GLU A 348 22.29 -21.50 18.41
N LYS A 349 22.63 -22.27 17.37
CA LYS A 349 23.92 -22.16 16.68
C LYS A 349 23.86 -21.37 15.37
N LEU A 350 22.70 -21.25 14.74
CA LEU A 350 22.58 -20.44 13.53
C LEU A 350 22.69 -18.94 13.88
N PRO A 351 23.37 -18.15 13.02
CA PRO A 351 23.48 -16.72 13.23
C PRO A 351 22.12 -16.02 13.03
N GLY A 352 21.91 -14.93 13.76
CA GLY A 352 20.72 -14.10 13.64
C GLY A 352 19.46 -14.72 14.25
N ALA A 353 18.34 -14.02 14.07
CA ALA A 353 17.04 -14.56 14.45
C ALA A 353 16.56 -15.53 13.36
N CYS A 354 16.20 -16.75 13.73
CA CYS A 354 15.68 -17.75 12.80
C CYS A 354 14.42 -18.44 13.34
N VAL A 355 13.70 -19.08 12.44
CA VAL A 355 12.63 -20.03 12.76
C VAL A 355 13.08 -21.41 12.30
N VAL A 356 13.12 -22.35 13.24
CA VAL A 356 13.38 -23.75 12.95
C VAL A 356 12.15 -24.56 13.28
N HIS A 357 11.74 -25.46 12.39
CA HIS A 357 10.69 -26.43 12.68
C HIS A 357 11.14 -27.80 12.19
N THR A 358 11.25 -28.75 13.11
CA THR A 358 11.47 -30.16 12.78
C THR A 358 10.17 -30.93 12.90
N VAL A 359 9.87 -31.81 11.95
CA VAL A 359 8.61 -32.59 11.92
C VAL A 359 8.92 -34.03 11.53
N LYS A 360 8.49 -35.00 12.32
CA LYS A 360 8.67 -36.42 12.01
C LYS A 360 8.02 -36.77 10.66
N THR A 361 8.71 -37.59 9.88
CA THR A 361 8.19 -38.08 8.59
C THR A 361 6.88 -38.82 8.80
N SER A 362 5.86 -38.47 8.03
CA SER A 362 4.57 -39.15 8.01
C SER A 362 3.95 -39.07 6.62
N LYS A 363 3.06 -40.00 6.28
CA LYS A 363 2.36 -40.00 4.98
C LYS A 363 1.45 -38.77 4.80
N ASP A 364 1.05 -38.17 5.91
CA ASP A 364 0.12 -37.05 5.97
C ASP A 364 0.85 -35.70 6.01
N LEU A 365 2.18 -35.68 5.99
CA LEU A 365 2.96 -34.44 6.01
C LEU A 365 2.88 -33.75 4.65
N ALA A 366 2.34 -32.55 4.65
CA ALA A 366 2.32 -31.63 3.53
C ALA A 366 3.10 -30.35 3.87
N CYS A 367 3.67 -29.73 2.85
CA CYS A 367 4.42 -28.49 2.98
C CYS A 367 4.23 -27.63 1.73
N SER A 368 4.14 -26.32 1.92
CA SER A 368 4.14 -25.33 0.84
C SER A 368 4.83 -24.07 1.34
N TRP A 369 5.48 -23.31 0.45
CA TRP A 369 6.19 -22.09 0.82
C TRP A 369 6.30 -21.11 -0.35
N SER A 370 6.50 -19.83 -0.04
CA SER A 370 6.76 -18.77 -1.02
C SER A 370 8.21 -18.28 -1.05
N PHE A 371 9.08 -18.80 -0.18
CA PHE A 371 10.50 -18.47 -0.17
C PHE A 371 11.21 -18.96 -1.44
N THR A 372 12.18 -18.19 -1.93
CA THR A 372 13.13 -18.68 -2.95
C THR A 372 14.10 -19.69 -2.34
N ASP A 373 14.76 -20.48 -3.19
CA ASP A 373 15.61 -21.58 -2.75
C ASP A 373 16.72 -21.14 -1.80
N GLU A 374 17.32 -19.96 -1.97
CA GLU A 374 18.40 -19.47 -1.11
C GLU A 374 17.93 -19.00 0.28
N LEU A 375 16.64 -18.65 0.42
CA LEU A 375 16.05 -18.10 1.64
C LEU A 375 15.45 -19.16 2.55
N TYR A 376 15.32 -20.40 2.07
CA TYR A 376 14.63 -21.47 2.78
C TYR A 376 15.35 -22.81 2.71
N TYR A 377 15.46 -23.45 3.87
CA TYR A 377 15.95 -24.80 4.00
C TYR A 377 14.77 -25.73 4.30
N TRP A 378 14.46 -26.62 3.38
CA TRP A 378 13.52 -27.73 3.58
C TRP A 378 14.17 -29.03 3.11
N GLN A 379 14.49 -29.92 4.06
CA GLN A 379 15.14 -31.19 3.72
C GLN A 379 14.74 -32.31 4.69
N GLU A 380 14.63 -33.52 4.16
CA GLU A 380 14.46 -34.74 4.94
C GLU A 380 15.78 -35.24 5.54
N HIS A 381 15.76 -35.60 6.82
CA HIS A 381 16.89 -36.15 7.57
C HIS A 381 16.48 -37.40 8.33
N LYS A 382 16.91 -38.57 7.87
CA LYS A 382 16.58 -39.90 8.42
C LYS A 382 15.07 -40.16 8.54
N ASN A 383 14.41 -39.61 9.58
CA ASN A 383 13.00 -39.85 9.92
C ASN A 383 12.24 -38.56 10.28
N PHE A 384 12.77 -37.38 9.93
CA PHE A 384 12.09 -36.10 10.13
C PHE A 384 12.53 -35.08 9.07
N TYR A 385 11.67 -34.13 8.76
CA TYR A 385 11.98 -32.96 7.95
C TYR A 385 12.47 -31.82 8.84
N VAL A 386 13.34 -31.00 8.28
CA VAL A 386 13.86 -29.77 8.89
C VAL A 386 13.49 -28.60 8.01
N SER A 387 12.83 -27.60 8.59
CA SER A 387 12.47 -26.32 8.00
C SER A 387 13.28 -25.22 8.68
N VAL A 388 14.03 -24.40 7.93
CA VAL A 388 14.74 -23.21 8.46
C VAL A 388 14.57 -22.02 7.53
N HIS A 389 14.24 -20.86 8.09
CA HIS A 389 14.38 -19.55 7.47
C HIS A 389 14.81 -18.51 8.54
N SER A 390 15.34 -17.37 8.11
CA SER A 390 15.49 -16.20 9.00
C SER A 390 14.12 -15.73 9.51
N ALA A 391 14.08 -15.12 10.69
CA ALA A 391 12.82 -14.71 11.34
C ALA A 391 12.15 -13.51 10.67
#